data_AF-A0A8J4AXW8-F1
#
_entry.id   AF-A0A8J4AXW8-F1
#
_cell.length_a   1.000
_cell.length_b   1.000
_cell.length_c   1.000
_cell.angle_alpha   90.00
_cell.angle_beta   90.00
_cell.angle_gamma   90.00
#
_symmetry.space_group_name_H-M   'P 1'
#
loop_
_entity.id
_entity.type
_entity.pdbx_description
1 polymer ?
#
loop_
_entity_poly.entity_id
_entity_poly.type
_entity_poly.pdbx_seq_one_letter_code
_entity_poly.pdbx_strand_id
1 'polypeptide(L)'
;MCLECSGRHRGLGVHISFVRSVTMDSWSPEQLKKMQLGGNAKLNAFLKQYGVDKNVDIRDKYNTRAAEFYREKLRASIEGRDYTPPSPSEVGASVPTSTVRANSTASAAKRKDDDWDDWGAQETASGGS
;
A
#
# COMPACT_ATOMS: atom_id res chain seq x y z
N MET A 1 13.68 -1.86 -5.84
CA MET A 1 12.66 -0.86 -6.21
C MET A 1 13.38 0.20 -7.03
N CYS A 2 12.87 0.54 -8.21
CA CYS A 2 13.43 1.60 -9.06
C CYS A 2 12.69 2.93 -8.84
N LEU A 3 13.15 4.00 -9.50
CA LEU A 3 12.54 5.33 -9.45
C LEU A 3 11.06 5.31 -9.84
N GLU A 4 10.71 4.62 -10.93
CA GLU A 4 9.33 4.49 -11.40
C GLU A 4 8.44 3.74 -10.39
N CYS A 5 8.89 2.59 -9.89
CA CYS A 5 8.19 1.86 -8.82
C CYS A 5 7.97 2.72 -7.58
N SER A 6 8.93 3.58 -7.22
CA SER A 6 8.82 4.45 -6.06
C SER A 6 7.68 5.46 -6.22
N GLY A 7 7.43 5.95 -7.44
CA GLY A 7 6.28 6.82 -7.75
C GLY A 7 4.96 6.08 -7.58
N ARG A 8 4.85 4.86 -8.15
CA ARG A 8 3.67 4.00 -7.98
C ARG A 8 3.36 3.70 -6.50
N HIS A 9 4.40 3.47 -5.71
CA HIS A 9 4.28 3.24 -4.28
C HIS A 9 3.80 4.46 -3.49
N ARG A 10 4.19 5.68 -3.88
CA ARG A 10 3.67 6.92 -3.28
C ARG A 10 2.17 7.06 -3.51
N GLY A 11 1.68 6.63 -4.67
CA GLY A 11 0.25 6.63 -5.01
C GLY A 11 -0.63 5.71 -4.15
N LEU A 12 -0.04 4.77 -3.39
CA LEU A 12 -0.79 3.92 -2.44
C LEU A 12 -1.14 4.65 -1.14
N GLY A 13 -0.47 5.75 -0.84
CA GLY A 13 -0.59 6.46 0.43
C GLY A 13 0.30 5.90 1.54
N VAL A 14 0.59 6.78 2.51
CA VAL A 14 1.60 6.56 3.57
C VAL A 14 1.25 5.43 4.54
N HIS A 15 -0.05 5.11 4.68
CA HIS A 15 -0.53 4.02 5.53
C HIS A 15 -0.28 2.63 4.92
N ILE A 16 -0.11 2.56 3.58
CA ILE A 16 0.16 1.33 2.84
C ILE A 16 1.65 1.18 2.56
N SER A 17 2.26 2.25 2.04
CA SER A 17 3.66 2.25 1.62
C SER A 17 4.34 3.56 1.99
N PHE A 18 5.35 3.46 2.86
CA PHE A 18 6.23 4.57 3.20
C PHE A 18 7.54 4.45 2.43
N VAL A 19 7.82 5.43 1.56
CA VAL A 19 8.96 5.40 0.61
C VAL A 19 10.03 6.41 1.01
N ARG A 20 11.29 5.96 1.08
CA ARG A 20 12.49 6.77 1.38
C ARG A 20 13.61 6.43 0.39
N SER A 21 14.42 7.43 0.04
CA SER A 21 15.65 7.29 -0.73
C SER A 21 16.78 6.74 0.14
N VAL A 22 17.54 5.77 -0.38
CA VAL A 22 18.67 5.19 0.36
C VAL A 22 19.81 6.20 0.56
N THR A 23 20.00 7.13 -0.40
CA THR A 23 21.15 8.05 -0.40
C THR A 23 20.80 9.48 0.02
N MET A 24 19.54 9.91 -0.16
CA MET A 24 19.15 11.31 0.04
C MET A 24 18.36 11.56 1.32
N ASP A 25 17.70 10.52 1.87
CA ASP A 25 16.92 10.67 3.10
C ASP A 25 17.75 10.30 4.33
N SER A 26 17.47 10.97 5.45
CA SER A 26 17.96 10.56 6.76
C SER A 26 17.16 9.36 7.28
N TRP A 27 17.86 8.41 7.90
CA TRP A 27 17.29 7.16 8.41
C TRP A 27 17.31 7.11 9.93
N SER A 28 16.20 6.74 10.55
CA SER A 28 16.15 6.46 11.98
C SER A 28 16.66 5.04 12.27
N PRO A 29 17.16 4.76 13.49
CA PRO A 29 17.57 3.40 13.89
C PRO A 29 16.45 2.37 13.74
N GLU A 30 15.20 2.76 14.00
CA GLU A 30 14.03 1.90 13.81
C GLU A 30 13.80 1.57 12.32
N GLN A 31 13.95 2.56 11.43
CA GLN A 31 13.82 2.34 9.99
C GLN A 31 14.94 1.44 9.45
N LEU A 32 16.16 1.56 9.97
CA LEU A 32 17.27 0.65 9.65
C LEU A 32 16.96 -0.78 10.10
N LYS A 33 16.41 -0.96 11.30
CA LYS A 33 15.95 -2.28 11.78
C LYS A 33 14.85 -2.87 10.89
N LYS A 34 13.89 -2.05 10.42
CA LYS A 34 12.87 -2.48 9.43
C LYS A 34 13.53 -3.06 8.17
N MET A 35 14.56 -2.40 7.66
CA MET A 35 15.29 -2.85 6.48
C MET A 35 16.09 -4.14 6.72
N GLN A 36 16.74 -4.28 7.89
CA GLN A 36 17.52 -5.47 8.26
C GLN A 36 16.63 -6.71 8.48
N LEU A 37 15.54 -6.55 9.25
CA LEU A 37 14.64 -7.65 9.59
C LEU A 37 13.72 -8.03 8.44
N GLY A 38 13.36 -7.07 7.58
CA GLY A 38 12.62 -7.31 6.37
C GLY A 38 13.50 -7.80 5.21
N GLY A 39 13.45 -7.06 4.11
CA GLY A 39 14.12 -7.40 2.86
C GLY A 39 13.20 -8.08 1.83
N ASN A 40 13.55 -7.91 0.56
CA ASN A 40 12.69 -8.32 -0.57
C ASN A 40 12.46 -9.83 -0.63
N ALA A 41 13.49 -10.63 -0.34
CA ALA A 41 13.40 -12.09 -0.37
C ALA A 41 12.39 -12.60 0.68
N LYS A 42 12.49 -12.10 1.92
CA LYS A 42 11.59 -12.47 3.02
C LYS A 42 10.14 -12.05 2.74
N LEU A 43 9.94 -10.84 2.21
CA LEU A 43 8.61 -10.37 1.82
C LEU A 43 7.99 -11.27 0.75
N ASN A 44 8.70 -11.55 -0.34
CA ASN A 44 8.15 -12.36 -1.43
C ASN A 44 7.89 -13.81 -0.97
N ALA A 45 8.77 -14.39 -0.15
CA ALA A 45 8.56 -15.73 0.41
C ALA A 45 7.31 -15.77 1.31
N PHE A 46 7.12 -14.75 2.15
CA PHE A 46 5.93 -14.62 3.00
C PHE A 46 4.67 -14.51 2.15
N LEU A 47 4.62 -13.55 1.22
CA LEU A 47 3.46 -13.33 0.36
C LEU A 47 3.07 -14.56 -0.46
N LYS A 48 4.07 -15.32 -0.95
CA LYS A 48 3.85 -16.57 -1.69
C LYS A 48 3.10 -17.62 -0.85
N GLN A 49 3.32 -17.68 0.46
CA GLN A 49 2.60 -18.59 1.36
C GLN A 49 1.09 -18.29 1.43
N TYR A 50 0.71 -17.02 1.18
CA TYR A 50 -0.68 -16.57 1.13
C TYR A 50 -1.23 -16.51 -0.30
N GLY A 51 -0.55 -17.12 -1.27
CA GLY A 51 -0.97 -17.16 -2.68
C GLY A 51 -0.73 -15.86 -3.46
N VAL A 52 0.03 -14.90 -2.92
CA VAL A 52 0.35 -13.65 -3.61
C VAL A 52 1.67 -13.80 -4.35
N ASP A 53 1.60 -13.86 -5.69
CA ASP A 53 2.77 -13.97 -6.55
C ASP A 53 3.61 -12.66 -6.58
N LYS A 54 4.87 -12.77 -6.99
CA LYS A 54 5.77 -11.61 -7.14
C LYS A 54 5.29 -10.65 -8.24
N ASN A 55 4.68 -11.17 -9.30
CA ASN A 55 4.33 -10.45 -10.52
C ASN A 55 2.93 -9.80 -10.48
N VAL A 56 2.26 -9.83 -9.32
CA VAL A 56 1.00 -9.12 -9.09
C VAL A 56 1.25 -7.60 -9.12
N ASP A 57 0.24 -6.85 -9.57
CA ASP A 57 0.30 -5.40 -9.57
C ASP A 57 0.60 -4.84 -8.17
N ILE A 58 1.34 -3.73 -8.12
CA ILE A 58 1.71 -3.06 -6.87
C ILE A 58 0.46 -2.76 -6.02
N ARG A 59 -0.63 -2.27 -6.61
CA ARG A 59 -1.83 -1.93 -5.85
C ARG A 59 -2.41 -3.17 -5.19
N ASP A 60 -2.60 -4.24 -5.93
CA ASP A 60 -3.24 -5.45 -5.41
C ASP A 60 -2.34 -6.15 -4.40
N LYS A 61 -1.03 -6.22 -4.69
CA LYS A 61 -0.04 -6.86 -3.81
C LYS A 61 -0.05 -6.27 -2.40
N TYR A 62 -0.04 -4.94 -2.29
CA TYR A 62 0.08 -4.25 -0.99
C TYR A 62 -1.26 -3.95 -0.29
N ASN A 63 -2.40 -4.18 -0.97
CA ASN A 63 -3.74 -4.10 -0.39
C ASN A 63 -4.28 -5.45 0.12
N THR A 64 -3.49 -6.53 0.01
CA THR A 64 -3.85 -7.84 0.56
C THR A 64 -3.69 -7.89 2.09
N ARG A 65 -4.50 -8.73 2.76
CA ARG A 65 -4.31 -9.06 4.19
C ARG A 65 -2.92 -9.64 4.47
N ALA A 66 -2.35 -10.39 3.52
CA ALA A 66 -1.00 -10.90 3.63
C ALA A 66 0.04 -9.77 3.78
N ALA A 67 -0.09 -8.68 3.03
CA ALA A 67 0.78 -7.52 3.20
C ALA A 67 0.61 -6.87 4.59
N GLU A 68 -0.61 -6.83 5.13
CA GLU A 68 -0.89 -6.33 6.49
C GLU A 68 -0.23 -7.19 7.57
N PHE A 69 -0.36 -8.52 7.49
CA PHE A 69 0.30 -9.43 8.43
C PHE A 69 1.82 -9.29 8.39
N TYR A 70 2.39 -9.07 7.20
CA TYR A 70 3.82 -8.85 7.09
C TYR A 70 4.26 -7.52 7.74
N ARG A 71 3.46 -6.46 7.60
CA ARG A 71 3.72 -5.17 8.28
C ARG A 71 3.69 -5.34 9.81
N GLU A 72 2.68 -6.02 10.34
CA GLU A 72 2.58 -6.25 11.79
C GLU A 72 3.70 -7.18 12.28
N LYS A 73 4.04 -8.22 11.52
CA LYS A 73 5.18 -9.10 11.84
C LYS A 73 6.49 -8.33 11.98
N LEU A 74 6.77 -7.41 11.04
CA LEU A 74 7.97 -6.59 11.12
C LEU A 74 7.93 -5.64 12.31
N ARG A 75 6.77 -5.04 12.59
CA ARG A 75 6.59 -4.16 13.74
C ARG A 75 6.85 -4.90 15.05
N ALA A 76 6.22 -6.06 15.24
CA ALA A 76 6.40 -6.89 16.43
C ALA A 76 7.87 -7.33 16.59
N SER A 77 8.53 -7.74 15.50
CA SER A 77 9.95 -8.14 15.53
C SER A 77 10.89 -7.00 15.96
N ILE A 78 10.55 -5.75 15.67
CA ILE A 78 11.34 -4.57 16.07
C ILE A 78 11.10 -4.21 17.53
N GLU A 79 9.85 -4.33 17.96
CA GLU A 79 9.41 -4.07 19.34
C GLU A 79 9.81 -5.22 20.30
N GLY A 80 10.33 -6.35 19.76
CA GLY A 80 10.67 -7.53 20.56
C GLY A 80 9.45 -8.29 21.06
N ARG A 81 8.30 -8.12 20.40
CA ARG A 81 7.06 -8.86 20.69
C ARG A 81 6.98 -10.12 19.83
N ASP A 82 6.46 -11.19 20.42
CA ASP A 82 6.08 -12.37 19.65
C ASP A 82 4.83 -12.08 18.82
N TYR A 83 4.90 -12.38 17.52
CA TYR A 83 3.77 -12.27 16.61
C TYR A 83 3.76 -13.45 15.65
N THR A 84 2.69 -14.24 15.75
CA THR A 84 2.40 -15.33 14.83
C THR A 84 1.33 -14.85 13.86
N PRO A 85 1.66 -14.68 12.57
CA PRO A 85 0.65 -14.34 11.58
C PRO A 85 -0.33 -15.51 11.41
N PRO A 86 -1.63 -15.22 11.19
CA PRO A 86 -2.65 -16.25 11.04
C PRO A 86 -2.35 -17.15 9.83
N SER A 87 -2.68 -18.43 9.92
CA SER A 87 -2.33 -19.38 8.86
C SER A 87 -3.07 -19.05 7.55
N PRO A 88 -2.48 -19.31 6.37
CA PRO A 88 -3.14 -19.08 5.09
C PRO A 88 -4.49 -19.80 4.95
N SER A 89 -4.68 -20.92 5.66
CA SER A 89 -5.93 -21.68 5.74
C SER A 89 -7.05 -20.96 6.51
N GLU A 90 -6.71 -20.12 7.48
CA GLU A 90 -7.69 -19.41 8.32
C GLU A 90 -8.22 -18.12 7.68
N VAL A 91 -7.41 -17.50 6.80
CA VAL A 91 -7.70 -16.14 6.31
C VAL A 91 -8.43 -16.13 4.97
N GLY A 92 -8.48 -17.26 4.26
CA GLY A 92 -8.97 -17.32 2.89
C GLY A 92 -8.02 -16.59 1.94
N ALA A 93 -7.43 -17.31 0.99
CA ALA A 93 -6.51 -16.73 0.03
C ALA A 93 -7.18 -15.54 -0.69
N SER A 94 -6.55 -14.36 -0.63
CA SER A 94 -6.81 -13.18 -1.45
C SER A 94 -8.03 -12.29 -1.18
N VAL A 95 -8.58 -12.22 0.04
CA VAL A 95 -9.58 -11.17 0.31
C VAL A 95 -8.89 -9.79 0.33
N PRO A 96 -9.27 -8.82 -0.53
CA PRO A 96 -8.77 -7.46 -0.43
C PRO A 96 -9.20 -6.85 0.91
N THR A 97 -8.42 -5.90 1.43
CA THR A 97 -8.84 -5.11 2.57
C THR A 97 -10.00 -4.19 2.23
N SER A 98 -11.20 -4.74 2.05
CA SER A 98 -12.42 -3.98 2.28
C SER A 98 -12.52 -3.78 3.78
N THR A 99 -12.34 -2.54 4.19
CA THR A 99 -12.70 -1.99 5.49
C THR A 99 -13.96 -2.67 6.01
N VAL A 100 -13.83 -3.52 7.03
CA VAL A 100 -14.97 -3.98 7.81
C VAL A 100 -15.41 -2.78 8.64
N ARG A 101 -16.27 -1.94 8.07
CA ARG A 101 -17.08 -0.99 8.83
C ARG A 101 -18.48 -1.60 8.91
N ALA A 102 -18.81 -2.18 10.04
CA ALA A 102 -20.14 -2.69 10.32
C ALA A 102 -21.17 -1.56 10.25
N ASN A 103 -22.24 -1.82 9.49
CA ASN A 103 -23.56 -1.19 9.41
C ASN A 103 -23.79 0.21 10.01
N SER A 104 -24.17 1.15 9.14
CA SER A 104 -25.23 2.12 9.41
C SER A 104 -25.92 2.49 8.09
N THR A 105 -27.11 1.94 7.90
CA THR A 105 -28.26 2.42 7.10
C THR A 105 -28.04 3.45 5.97
N ALA A 106 -28.38 3.02 4.75
CA ALA A 106 -29.04 3.72 3.64
C ALA A 106 -28.56 5.13 3.21
N SER A 107 -28.07 5.26 1.98
CA SER A 107 -28.78 5.95 0.87
C SER A 107 -27.95 5.98 -0.42
N ALA A 108 -28.67 5.91 -1.53
CA ALA A 108 -28.19 5.86 -2.90
C ALA A 108 -27.40 7.10 -3.35
N ALA A 109 -26.39 6.92 -4.21
CA ALA A 109 -26.14 7.77 -5.38
C ALA A 109 -25.02 7.21 -6.29
N LYS A 110 -25.39 7.03 -7.56
CA LYS A 110 -24.61 7.07 -8.82
C LYS A 110 -23.08 6.91 -8.77
N ARG A 111 -22.62 5.89 -9.50
CA ARG A 111 -21.29 5.87 -10.14
C ARG A 111 -21.17 7.07 -11.09
N LYS A 112 -20.04 7.75 -11.05
CA LYS A 112 -19.58 8.61 -12.13
C LYS A 112 -18.12 8.28 -12.37
N ASP A 113 -17.90 7.64 -13.51
CA ASP A 113 -16.64 7.29 -14.12
C ASP A 113 -15.79 8.54 -14.41
N ASP A 114 -14.48 8.30 -14.44
CA ASP A 114 -13.38 9.03 -15.05
C ASP A 114 -13.65 10.43 -15.63
N ASP A 115 -13.03 11.46 -15.02
CA ASP A 115 -12.80 12.76 -15.66
C ASP A 115 -11.56 13.42 -15.01
N TRP A 116 -10.38 13.21 -15.62
CA TRP A 116 -9.08 13.75 -15.18
C TRP A 116 -8.40 14.59 -16.28
N ASP A 117 -9.18 15.29 -17.10
CA ASP A 117 -8.65 16.19 -18.15
C ASP A 117 -9.39 17.53 -18.16
N ASP A 118 -8.97 18.50 -17.33
CA ASP A 118 -9.13 19.93 -17.62
C ASP A 118 -8.21 20.79 -16.74
N TRP A 119 -6.98 21.03 -17.20
CA TRP A 119 -6.06 22.05 -16.63
C TRP A 119 -5.31 22.79 -17.75
N GLY A 120 -6.06 23.30 -18.74
CA GLY A 120 -5.45 23.85 -19.96
C GLY A 120 -6.09 25.08 -20.60
N ALA A 121 -7.09 25.73 -20.01
CA ALA A 121 -7.72 26.89 -20.64
C ALA A 121 -7.84 28.09 -19.68
N GLN A 122 -6.84 28.97 -19.70
CA GLN A 122 -6.97 30.32 -19.15
C GLN A 122 -7.52 31.24 -20.24
N GLU A 123 -8.76 31.67 -20.05
CA GLU A 123 -9.43 32.72 -20.82
C GLU A 123 -8.77 34.09 -20.57
N THR A 124 -8.50 34.83 -21.65
CA THR A 124 -8.60 36.30 -21.66
C THR A 124 -9.25 36.76 -22.96
N ALA A 125 -10.59 36.72 -23.02
CA ALA A 125 -11.36 37.46 -24.01
C ALA A 125 -11.99 38.69 -23.32
N SER A 126 -11.40 39.87 -23.50
CA SER A 126 -12.04 41.15 -23.21
C SER A 126 -12.48 41.79 -24.53
N GLY A 127 -13.77 41.70 -24.82
CA GLY A 127 -14.45 42.48 -25.86
C GLY A 127 -15.38 43.50 -25.20
N GLY A 128 -15.35 44.75 -25.64
CA GLY A 128 -16.27 45.78 -25.15
C GLY A 128 -16.09 47.15 -25.80
N SER A 129 -16.95 47.40 -26.79
CA SER A 129 -17.31 48.67 -27.47
C SER A 129 -16.36 49.25 -28.52
#